data_AF-A0A1F3AFK6-F1
#
_entry.id   AF-A0A1F3AFK6-F1
#
_cell.length_a   1.000
_cell.length_b   1.000
_cell.length_c   1.000
_cell.angle_alpha   90.00
_cell.angle_beta   90.00
_cell.angle_gamma   90.00
#
_symmetry.space_group_name_H-M   'P 1'
#
loop_
_entity.id
_entity.type
_entity.pdbx_description
1 polymer ?
#
loop_
_entity_poly.entity_id
_entity_poly.type
_entity_poly.pdbx_seq_one_letter_code
_entity_poly.pdbx_strand_id
1 'polypeptide(L)'
;MVRTSIISLMVFATLGGPAKADEACVAELNKLVHDWRSIAVPGVPAVGPNPSSKPAHYHDAGEVWYMRSQIRLALRLCNENKSHEAMLRMDVVRAWLKLPEVQHPTDHRRTFDEKDR
;
A
#
# COMPACT_ATOMS: atom_id res chain seq x y z
N MET A 1 16.51 -11.49 -64.80
CA MET A 1 16.86 -10.47 -63.80
C MET A 1 16.37 -10.95 -62.45
N VAL A 2 17.26 -11.41 -61.57
CA VAL A 2 16.91 -11.95 -60.24
C VAL A 2 17.22 -10.85 -59.22
N ARG A 3 16.19 -10.35 -58.52
CA ARG A 3 16.33 -9.40 -57.42
C ARG A 3 16.29 -10.18 -56.10
N THR A 4 17.45 -10.37 -55.49
CA THR A 4 17.58 -10.90 -54.13
C THR A 4 17.57 -9.74 -53.14
N SER A 5 16.47 -9.60 -52.39
CA SER A 5 16.39 -8.67 -51.26
C SER A 5 16.93 -9.36 -50.01
N ILE A 6 18.01 -8.81 -49.44
CA ILE A 6 18.60 -9.24 -48.17
C ILE A 6 17.77 -8.62 -47.03
N ILE A 7 17.04 -9.45 -46.29
CA ILE A 7 16.35 -9.06 -45.06
C ILE A 7 17.37 -9.15 -43.93
N SER A 8 17.91 -8.01 -43.50
CA SER A 8 18.80 -7.92 -42.36
C SER A 8 17.99 -7.94 -41.06
N LEU A 9 17.96 -9.10 -40.40
CA LEU A 9 17.29 -9.28 -39.10
C LEU A 9 18.23 -8.80 -37.98
N MET A 10 18.07 -7.54 -37.53
CA MET A 10 18.73 -7.08 -36.31
C MET A 10 17.96 -7.59 -35.09
N VAL A 11 18.50 -8.63 -34.46
CA VAL A 11 18.09 -9.09 -33.13
C VAL A 11 18.77 -8.19 -32.09
N PHE A 12 18.01 -7.25 -31.52
CA PHE A 12 18.44 -6.51 -30.32
C PHE A 12 18.32 -7.43 -29.10
N ALA A 13 19.43 -8.06 -28.72
CA ALA A 13 19.56 -8.69 -27.42
C ALA A 13 19.69 -7.59 -26.35
N THR A 14 18.58 -7.20 -25.72
CA THR A 14 18.61 -6.32 -24.55
C THR A 14 19.11 -7.10 -23.35
N LEU A 15 20.39 -6.93 -23.02
CA LEU A 15 21.00 -7.37 -21.78
C LEU A 15 20.30 -6.69 -20.59
N GLY A 16 19.68 -7.49 -19.72
CA GLY A 16 19.09 -7.04 -18.47
C GLY A 16 20.18 -6.55 -17.51
N GLY A 17 20.41 -5.23 -17.48
CA GLY A 17 21.12 -4.58 -16.39
C GLY A 17 20.31 -4.63 -15.08
N PRO A 18 20.93 -4.33 -13.92
CA PRO A 18 20.20 -4.25 -12.65
C PRO A 18 19.04 -3.27 -12.83
N ALA A 19 17.82 -3.76 -12.63
CA ALA A 19 16.61 -2.96 -12.79
C ALA A 19 16.73 -1.76 -11.85
N LYS A 20 16.87 -0.57 -12.42
CA LYS A 20 16.78 0.66 -11.65
C LYS A 20 15.36 0.76 -11.11
N ALA A 21 15.22 1.21 -9.87
CA ALA A 21 13.92 1.49 -9.29
C ALA A 21 13.16 2.43 -10.24
N ASP A 22 11.90 2.11 -10.51
CA ASP A 22 11.04 2.97 -11.31
C ASP A 22 10.87 4.30 -10.55
N GLU A 23 11.44 5.37 -11.09
CA GLU A 23 11.43 6.71 -10.47
C GLU A 23 10.00 7.21 -10.24
N ALA A 24 9.05 6.87 -11.12
CA ALA A 24 7.66 7.22 -10.96
C ALA A 24 7.02 6.44 -9.79
N CYS A 25 7.35 5.16 -9.66
CA CYS A 25 6.89 4.32 -8.54
C CYS A 25 7.36 4.88 -7.19
N VAL A 26 8.65 5.24 -7.10
CA VAL A 26 9.24 5.82 -5.88
C VAL A 26 8.64 7.20 -5.58
N ALA A 27 8.39 8.02 -6.59
CA ALA A 27 7.75 9.33 -6.41
C ALA A 27 6.33 9.20 -5.83
N GLU A 28 5.52 8.28 -6.37
CA GLU A 28 4.17 8.00 -5.85
C GLU A 28 4.20 7.43 -4.43
N LEU A 29 5.16 6.55 -4.12
CA LEU A 29 5.36 6.05 -2.77
C LEU A 29 5.73 7.18 -1.80
N ASN A 30 6.57 8.12 -2.20
CA ASN A 30 6.96 9.25 -1.36
C ASN A 30 5.78 10.17 -1.05
N LYS A 31 4.88 10.40 -2.01
CA LYS A 31 3.61 11.13 -1.77
C LYS A 31 2.76 10.39 -0.73
N LEU A 32 2.59 9.08 -0.90
CA LEU A 32 1.84 8.28 0.07
C LEU A 32 2.47 8.30 1.46
N VAL A 33 3.81 8.25 1.58
CA VAL A 33 4.51 8.33 2.87
C VAL A 33 4.29 9.69 3.53
N HIS A 34 4.27 10.76 2.75
CA HIS A 34 3.94 12.10 3.23
C HIS A 34 2.52 12.14 3.80
N ASP A 35 1.54 11.63 3.04
CA ASP A 35 0.13 11.56 3.47
C ASP A 35 -0.04 10.68 4.71
N TRP A 36 0.67 9.55 4.76
CA TRP A 36 0.68 8.63 5.89
C TRP A 36 1.18 9.28 7.19
N ARG A 37 2.22 10.11 7.12
CA ARG A 37 2.78 10.82 8.29
C ARG A 37 1.83 11.83 8.89
N SER A 38 0.82 12.29 8.14
CA SER A 38 -0.21 13.19 8.64
C SER A 38 -1.17 12.51 9.63
N ILE A 39 -1.21 11.18 9.65
CA ILE A 39 -2.03 10.42 10.60
C ILE A 39 -1.29 10.29 11.92
N ALA A 40 -1.96 10.69 13.00
CA ALA A 40 -1.50 10.48 14.36
C ALA A 40 -1.29 8.97 14.59
N VAL A 41 -0.02 8.58 14.71
CA VAL A 41 0.36 7.21 15.03
C VAL A 41 -0.18 6.91 16.44
N PRO A 42 -0.87 5.77 16.68
CA PRO A 42 -1.27 5.35 18.01
C PRO A 42 -0.06 5.35 18.95
N GLY A 43 -0.17 6.11 20.03
CA GLY A 43 0.91 6.36 20.99
C GLY A 43 0.95 7.79 21.54
N VAL A 44 0.31 8.76 20.89
CA VAL A 44 0.06 10.07 21.50
C VAL A 44 -1.31 10.00 22.17
N PRO A 45 -1.41 10.03 23.52
CA PRO A 45 -2.69 10.17 24.20
C PRO A 45 -3.38 11.42 23.67
N ALA A 46 -4.71 11.41 23.57
CA ALA A 46 -5.46 12.63 23.29
C ALA A 46 -4.98 13.74 24.25
N VAL A 47 -4.27 14.75 23.73
CA VAL A 47 -3.84 15.90 24.52
C VAL A 47 -5.05 16.82 24.62
N GLY A 48 -5.89 16.54 25.60
CA GLY A 48 -7.08 17.29 25.94
C GLY A 48 -7.49 16.97 27.39
N PRO A 49 -8.31 17.80 28.05
CA PRO A 49 -8.61 17.71 29.48
C PRO A 49 -9.31 16.41 29.91
N ASN A 50 -9.56 15.46 29.00
CA ASN A 50 -10.25 14.22 29.26
C ASN A 50 -9.53 13.03 28.57
N PRO A 51 -8.63 12.32 29.27
CA PRO A 51 -7.89 11.16 28.72
C PRO A 51 -8.82 10.01 28.28
N SER A 52 -10.08 10.04 28.71
CA SER A 52 -11.13 9.06 28.40
C SER A 52 -11.86 9.33 27.09
N SER A 53 -11.72 10.51 26.48
CA SER A 53 -12.27 10.76 25.14
C SER A 53 -11.33 10.17 24.11
N LYS A 54 -11.56 8.90 23.74
CA LYS A 54 -10.96 8.36 22.52
C LYS A 54 -11.26 9.35 21.39
N PRO A 55 -10.26 9.75 20.58
CA PRO A 55 -10.57 10.55 19.39
C PRO A 55 -11.64 9.80 18.59
N ALA A 56 -12.56 10.55 17.97
CA ALA A 56 -13.67 10.00 17.19
C ALA A 56 -13.21 9.20 15.95
N HIS A 57 -11.88 9.04 15.79
CA HIS A 57 -11.13 8.24 14.82
C HIS A 57 -9.87 7.71 15.52
N TYR A 58 -9.85 6.43 15.91
CA TYR A 58 -8.71 5.76 16.53
C TYR A 58 -8.21 4.61 15.64
N HIS A 59 -6.96 4.70 15.20
CA HIS A 59 -6.28 3.58 14.55
C HIS A 59 -5.59 2.72 15.60
N ASP A 60 -5.86 1.42 15.61
CA ASP A 60 -5.17 0.53 16.54
C ASP A 60 -3.71 0.29 16.10
N ALA A 61 -2.87 -0.12 17.06
CA ALA A 61 -1.45 -0.33 16.81
C ALA A 61 -1.19 -1.43 15.75
N GLY A 62 -2.05 -2.45 15.68
CA GLY A 62 -1.98 -3.54 14.71
C GLY A 62 -2.29 -3.07 13.29
N GLU A 63 -3.35 -2.30 13.09
CA GLU A 63 -3.68 -1.65 11.81
C GLU A 63 -2.51 -0.81 11.29
N VAL A 64 -1.95 0.03 12.16
CA VAL A 64 -0.82 0.89 11.82
C VAL A 64 0.43 0.10 11.49
N TRP A 65 0.70 -1.00 12.20
CA TRP A 65 1.79 -1.91 11.87
C TRP A 65 1.58 -2.60 10.52
N TYR A 66 0.36 -3.06 10.24
CA TYR A 66 0.02 -3.68 8.97
C TYR A 66 0.19 -2.71 7.79
N MET A 67 -0.30 -1.47 7.91
CA MET A 67 -0.12 -0.45 6.87
C MET A 67 1.35 -0.08 6.67
N ARG A 68 2.15 0.05 7.74
CA ARG A 68 3.61 0.22 7.63
C ARG A 68 4.27 -0.92 6.86
N SER A 69 3.78 -2.15 7.02
CA SER A 69 4.29 -3.30 6.25
C SER A 69 3.99 -3.17 4.74
N GLN A 70 2.81 -2.67 4.37
CA GLN A 70 2.45 -2.45 2.97
C GLN A 70 3.35 -1.38 2.33
N ILE A 71 3.64 -0.28 3.03
CA ILE A 71 4.58 0.76 2.57
C ILE A 71 5.97 0.17 2.31
N ARG A 72 6.49 -0.67 3.23
CA ARG A 72 7.80 -1.32 3.06
C ARG A 72 7.81 -2.30 1.88
N LEU A 73 6.73 -3.04 1.67
CA LEU A 73 6.58 -3.93 0.52
C LEU A 73 6.52 -3.16 -0.79
N ALA A 74 5.78 -2.04 -0.83
CA ALA A 74 5.73 -1.16 -1.99
C ALA A 74 7.13 -0.65 -2.37
N LEU A 75 7.94 -0.20 -1.40
CA LEU A 75 9.31 0.24 -1.65
C LEU A 75 10.17 -0.86 -2.28
N ARG A 76 10.10 -2.08 -1.72
CA ARG A 76 10.81 -3.23 -2.25
C ARG A 76 10.40 -3.50 -3.70
N LEU A 77 9.10 -3.50 -3.98
CA LEU A 77 8.57 -3.77 -5.33
C LEU A 77 8.95 -2.67 -6.33
N CYS A 78 8.95 -1.39 -5.92
CA CYS A 78 9.49 -0.31 -6.77
C CYS A 78 10.97 -0.55 -7.11
N ASN A 79 11.77 -0.97 -6.12
CA ASN A 79 13.20 -1.27 -6.32
C ASN A 79 13.44 -2.54 -7.15
N GLU A 80 12.47 -3.45 -7.20
CA GLU A 80 12.48 -4.65 -8.04
C GLU A 80 11.88 -4.41 -9.44
N ASN A 81 11.52 -3.16 -9.78
CA ASN A 81 10.84 -2.77 -11.02
C ASN A 81 9.51 -3.51 -11.25
N LYS A 82 8.81 -3.80 -10.15
CA LYS A 82 7.45 -4.39 -10.08
C LYS A 82 6.44 -3.29 -9.74
N SER A 83 6.38 -2.27 -10.59
CA SER A 83 5.62 -1.05 -10.31
C SER A 83 4.12 -1.32 -10.18
N HIS A 84 3.58 -2.27 -10.95
CA HIS A 84 2.17 -2.64 -10.86
C HIS A 84 1.83 -3.21 -9.47
N GLU A 85 2.62 -4.16 -8.99
CA GLU A 85 2.46 -4.78 -7.68
C GLU A 85 2.70 -3.77 -6.55
N ALA A 86 3.67 -2.86 -6.73
CA ALA A 86 3.89 -1.77 -5.79
C ALA A 86 2.66 -0.86 -5.68
N MET A 87 2.01 -0.52 -6.81
CA MET A 87 0.75 0.25 -6.79
C MET A 87 -0.34 -0.45 -6.00
N LEU A 88 -0.50 -1.77 -6.17
CA LEU A 88 -1.50 -2.53 -5.39
C LEU A 88 -1.25 -2.42 -3.88
N ARG A 89 0.01 -2.43 -3.45
CA ARG A 89 0.37 -2.23 -2.03
C ARG A 89 0.08 -0.81 -1.57
N MET A 90 0.36 0.19 -2.40
CA MET A 90 0.05 1.59 -2.13
C MET A 90 -1.47 1.83 -2.03
N ASP A 91 -2.27 1.19 -2.86
CA ASP A 91 -3.73 1.34 -2.89
C ASP A 91 -4.41 0.83 -1.63
N VAL A 92 -3.89 -0.25 -1.01
CA VAL A 92 -4.34 -0.70 0.31
C VAL A 92 -4.21 0.42 1.34
N VAL A 93 -3.06 1.11 1.36
CA VAL A 93 -2.81 2.22 2.29
C VAL A 93 -3.69 3.42 1.95
N ARG A 94 -3.78 3.81 0.66
CA ARG A 94 -4.64 4.92 0.23
C ARG A 94 -6.11 4.68 0.58
N ALA A 95 -6.59 3.45 0.43
CA ALA A 95 -7.94 3.09 0.82
C ALA A 95 -8.11 3.26 2.32
N TRP A 96 -7.20 2.72 3.13
CA TRP A 96 -7.23 2.87 4.57
C TRP A 96 -7.20 4.35 5.03
N LEU A 97 -6.39 5.20 4.40
CA LEU A 97 -6.33 6.65 4.67
C LEU A 97 -7.65 7.39 4.34
N LYS A 98 -8.46 6.86 3.41
CA LYS A 98 -9.70 7.49 2.94
C LYS A 98 -10.96 6.97 3.64
N LEU A 99 -10.88 5.78 4.23
CA LEU A 99 -12.05 5.18 4.86
C LEU A 99 -12.39 5.96 6.13
N PRO A 100 -13.67 6.35 6.32
CA PRO A 100 -14.12 6.80 7.62
C PRO A 100 -13.94 5.66 8.63
N GLU A 101 -13.71 5.98 9.90
CA GLU A 101 -13.65 4.95 10.93
C GLU A 101 -14.98 4.18 10.93
N VAL A 102 -14.89 2.88 10.64
CA VAL A 102 -16.02 1.97 10.71
C VAL A 102 -16.09 1.49 12.15
N GLN A 103 -17.21 1.74 12.83
CA GLN A 103 -17.44 1.12 14.13
C GLN A 103 -17.54 -0.39 13.96
N HIS A 104 -16.45 -1.10 14.27
CA HIS A 104 -16.47 -2.55 14.35
C HIS A 104 -17.14 -2.97 15.65
N PRO A 105 -18.08 -3.93 15.63
CA PRO A 105 -18.58 -4.52 16.86
C PRO A 105 -17.40 -5.12 17.65
N THR A 106 -17.43 -4.99 18.97
CA THR A 106 -16.38 -5.50 19.87
C THR A 106 -16.17 -7.01 19.75
N ASP A 107 -17.13 -7.72 19.14
CA ASP A 107 -17.08 -9.15 18.92
C ASP A 107 -17.46 -9.51 17.48
N HIS A 108 -16.61 -10.30 16.82
CA HIS A 108 -16.85 -10.91 15.51
C HIS A 108 -17.37 -12.35 15.61
N ARG A 109 -17.86 -12.78 16.79
CA ARG A 109 -18.59 -14.04 16.93
C ARG A 109 -19.78 -14.04 15.97
N ARG A 110 -19.61 -14.76 14.87
CA ARG A 110 -20.73 -15.30 14.11
C ARG A 110 -21.49 -16.23 15.04
N THR A 111 -22.59 -15.77 15.61
CA THR A 111 -23.63 -16.67 16.11
C THR A 111 -24.25 -17.34 14.88
N PHE A 112 -23.72 -18.52 14.51
CA PHE A 112 -24.37 -19.41 13.54
C PHE A 112 -25.55 -20.18 14.15
N ASP A 113 -25.86 -19.99 15.43
CA ASP A 113 -26.88 -20.76 16.14
C ASP A 113 -27.79 -19.83 16.96
N GLU A 114 -28.84 -19.26 16.35
CA GLU A 114 -30.03 -18.85 17.12
C GLU A 114 -31.27 -18.52 16.25
N LYS A 115 -31.50 -19.22 15.13
CA LYS A 115 -32.77 -19.11 14.40
C LYS A 115 -33.42 -20.41 13.92
N ASP A 116 -32.96 -21.57 14.40
CA ASP A 116 -33.55 -22.88 14.08
C ASP A 116 -33.79 -23.79 15.32
N ARG A 117 -34.15 -23.21 16.47
CA ARG A 117 -34.73 -23.97 17.60
C ARG A 117 -35.96 -23.29 18.17
#